data_AF-A0A849TBC4-F1
#
_entry.id   AF-A0A849TBC4-F1
#
_cell.length_a   1.000
_cell.length_b   1.000
_cell.length_c   1.000
_cell.angle_alpha   90.00
_cell.angle_beta   90.00
_cell.angle_gamma   90.00
#
_symmetry.space_group_name_H-M   'P 1'
#
loop_
_entity.id
_entity.type
_entity.pdbx_description
1 polymer ?
#
loop_
_entity_poly.entity_id
_entity_poly.type
_entity_poly.pdbx_seq_one_letter_code
_entity_poly.pdbx_strand_id
1 'polypeptide(L)'
;MIFLIFLGEHRDKKKEVDPVFMLDFISSIEDPRIDRTKKHSLETIMIIAICAVICGAKSWNEIEVYGTLKLEFLSKFLNLENGVPSHDTFRRFL
;
A
#
# COMPACT_ATOMS: atom_id res chain seq x y z
N MET A 1 -17.51 20.08 45.41
CA MET A 1 -17.76 18.75 44.80
C MET A 1 -18.57 18.98 43.53
N ILE A 2 -18.08 18.56 42.34
CA ILE A 2 -18.76 18.44 41.02
C ILE A 2 -18.10 19.16 39.81
N PHE A 3 -17.23 20.16 39.94
CA PHE A 3 -16.64 20.83 38.74
C PHE A 3 -15.22 20.37 38.33
N LEU A 4 -14.75 19.22 38.83
CA LEU A 4 -13.48 18.59 38.39
C LEU A 4 -13.68 17.53 37.28
N ILE A 5 -14.89 17.38 36.73
CA ILE A 5 -15.19 16.32 35.75
C ILE A 5 -15.03 16.81 34.28
N PHE A 6 -14.64 18.07 34.05
CA PHE A 6 -14.51 18.61 32.68
C PHE A 6 -13.09 18.50 32.07
N LEU A 7 -12.15 17.82 32.73
CA LEU A 7 -10.81 17.52 32.19
C LEU A 7 -10.54 16.02 32.12
N GLY A 8 -11.55 15.23 31.71
CA GLY A 8 -11.42 13.80 31.52
C GLY A 8 -12.07 13.37 30.21
N GLU A 9 -11.30 12.66 29.38
CA GLU A 9 -11.79 11.79 28.31
C GLU A 9 -12.01 12.36 26.88
N HIS A 10 -11.31 13.41 26.45
CA HIS A 10 -10.90 13.45 25.03
C HIS A 10 -9.53 12.74 24.88
N ARG A 11 -9.51 11.45 25.26
CA ARG A 11 -8.50 10.54 24.72
C ARG A 11 -8.99 10.15 23.33
N ASP A 12 -8.53 10.87 22.31
CA ASP A 12 -8.46 10.31 20.97
C ASP A 12 -7.78 8.95 21.12
N LYS A 13 -8.56 7.87 21.04
CA LYS A 13 -8.01 6.54 21.00
C LYS A 13 -7.13 6.53 19.77
N LYS A 14 -5.80 6.59 19.95
CA LYS A 14 -4.85 6.19 18.92
C LYS A 14 -5.31 4.82 18.47
N LYS A 15 -5.99 4.75 17.33
CA LYS A 15 -6.21 3.47 16.65
C LYS A 15 -4.83 3.00 16.31
N GLU A 16 -4.38 1.98 17.02
CA GLU A 16 -3.20 1.24 16.66
C GLU A 16 -3.43 0.74 15.24
N VAL A 17 -2.66 1.27 14.30
CA VAL A 17 -2.78 0.90 12.89
C VAL A 17 -2.00 -0.39 12.78
N ASP A 18 -2.71 -1.51 12.71
CA ASP A 18 -2.08 -2.78 12.38
C ASP A 18 -1.44 -2.64 10.99
N PRO A 19 -0.11 -2.79 10.84
CA PRO A 19 0.55 -2.68 9.54
C PRO A 19 0.02 -3.70 8.53
N VAL A 20 -0.65 -4.77 8.97
CA VAL A 20 -1.29 -5.79 8.13
C VAL A 20 -2.66 -5.35 7.62
N PHE A 21 -3.31 -4.36 8.27
CA PHE A 21 -4.66 -3.92 7.89
C PHE A 21 -4.79 -3.52 6.41
N MET A 22 -3.75 -2.89 5.86
CA MET A 22 -3.78 -2.47 4.45
C MET A 22 -3.66 -3.66 3.49
N LEU A 23 -2.84 -4.67 3.83
CA LEU A 23 -2.71 -5.90 3.05
C LEU A 23 -4.02 -6.69 3.07
N ASP A 24 -4.62 -6.86 4.25
CA ASP A 24 -5.90 -7.57 4.42
C ASP A 24 -7.06 -6.85 3.72
N PHE A 25 -7.06 -5.51 3.77
CA PHE A 25 -8.07 -4.73 3.07
C PHE A 25 -7.93 -4.91 1.55
N ILE A 26 -6.72 -4.80 0.99
CA ILE A 26 -6.52 -4.91 -0.45
C ILE A 26 -6.78 -6.35 -0.94
N SER A 27 -6.41 -7.37 -0.17
CA SER A 27 -6.67 -8.77 -0.51
C SER A 27 -8.16 -9.11 -0.57
N SER A 28 -9.01 -8.37 0.17
CA SER A 28 -10.47 -8.50 0.11
C SER A 28 -11.10 -7.90 -1.14
N ILE A 29 -10.36 -7.09 -1.90
CA ILE A 29 -10.85 -6.44 -3.12
C ILE A 29 -10.75 -7.42 -4.29
N GLU A 30 -11.86 -7.65 -4.98
CA GLU A 30 -11.86 -8.43 -6.21
C GLU A 30 -11.03 -7.72 -7.29
N ASP A 31 -10.09 -8.43 -7.90
CA ASP A 31 -9.23 -7.89 -8.95
C ASP A 31 -9.98 -7.79 -10.29
N PRO A 32 -10.35 -6.58 -10.76
CA PRO A 32 -11.19 -6.39 -11.94
C PRO A 32 -10.43 -6.67 -13.25
N ARG A 33 -9.13 -6.92 -13.18
CA ARG A 33 -8.31 -7.21 -14.36
C ARG A 33 -8.66 -8.58 -14.93
N ILE A 34 -8.47 -8.73 -16.24
CA ILE A 34 -8.59 -10.03 -16.89
C ILE A 34 -7.42 -10.94 -16.47
N ASP A 35 -7.65 -12.24 -16.29
CA ASP A 35 -6.65 -13.15 -15.71
C ASP A 35 -5.32 -13.19 -16.48
N ARG A 36 -5.36 -13.11 -17.82
CA ARG A 36 -4.15 -13.06 -18.67
C ARG A 36 -3.26 -11.82 -18.43
N THR A 37 -3.74 -10.82 -17.67
CA THR A 37 -2.99 -9.60 -17.33
C THR A 37 -2.53 -9.54 -15.87
N LYS A 38 -2.73 -10.62 -15.09
CA LYS A 38 -2.38 -10.69 -13.67
C LYS A 38 -0.99 -11.29 -13.42
N LYS A 39 0.05 -10.74 -14.07
CA LYS A 39 1.44 -11.16 -13.80
C LYS A 39 1.86 -10.80 -12.37
N HIS A 40 1.37 -9.67 -11.85
CA HIS A 40 1.59 -9.23 -10.48
C HIS A 40 0.24 -9.16 -9.76
N SER A 41 0.22 -9.58 -8.48
CA SER A 41 -0.98 -9.48 -7.65
C SER A 41 -1.44 -8.04 -7.49
N LEU A 42 -2.73 -7.85 -7.24
CA LEU A 42 -3.30 -6.53 -7.02
C LEU A 42 -2.66 -5.84 -5.82
N GLU A 43 -2.45 -6.59 -4.74
CA GLU A 43 -1.75 -6.18 -3.52
C GLU A 43 -0.37 -5.59 -3.82
N THR A 44 0.45 -6.30 -4.59
CA THR A 44 1.79 -5.86 -4.97
C THR A 44 1.76 -4.53 -5.72
N ILE A 45 0.85 -4.38 -6.68
CA ILE A 45 0.73 -3.14 -7.47
C ILE A 45 0.30 -1.97 -6.57
N MET A 46 -0.72 -2.18 -5.77
CA MET A 46 -1.29 -1.13 -4.91
C MET A 46 -0.31 -0.68 -3.83
N ILE A 47 0.36 -1.61 -3.15
CA ILE A 47 1.25 -1.28 -2.04
C ILE A 47 2.50 -0.56 -2.55
N ILE A 48 3.08 -1.01 -3.67
CA ILE A 48 4.24 -0.32 -4.25
C ILE A 48 3.85 1.10 -4.67
N ALA A 49 2.69 1.27 -5.29
CA ALA A 49 2.21 2.59 -5.70
C ALA A 49 1.98 3.53 -4.53
N ILE A 50 1.30 3.08 -3.47
CA ILE A 50 1.06 3.87 -2.26
C ILE A 50 2.38 4.25 -1.60
N CYS A 51 3.29 3.30 -1.40
CA CYS A 51 4.60 3.56 -0.81
C CYS A 51 5.40 4.58 -1.64
N ALA A 52 5.43 4.41 -2.96
CA ALA A 52 6.15 5.31 -3.86
C ALA A 52 5.58 6.73 -3.82
N VAL A 53 4.25 6.89 -3.87
CA VAL A 53 3.58 8.20 -3.83
C VAL A 53 3.79 8.90 -2.49
N ILE A 54 3.72 8.18 -1.37
CA ILE A 54 4.05 8.72 -0.04
C ILE A 54 5.52 9.19 0.00
N CYS A 55 6.43 8.46 -0.65
CA CYS A 55 7.83 8.86 -0.80
C CYS A 55 8.07 9.95 -1.86
N GLY A 56 7.01 10.49 -2.48
CA GLY A 56 7.07 11.64 -3.37
C GLY A 56 7.16 11.31 -4.86
N ALA A 57 6.93 10.06 -5.28
CA ALA A 57 6.84 9.70 -6.69
C ALA A 57 5.65 10.41 -7.36
N LYS A 58 5.87 11.02 -8.52
CA LYS A 58 4.87 11.78 -9.28
C LYS A 58 4.51 11.18 -10.63
N SER A 59 5.21 10.12 -11.03
CA SER A 59 5.02 9.45 -12.32
C SER A 59 5.08 7.93 -12.17
N TRP A 60 4.47 7.19 -13.10
CA TRP A 60 4.54 5.72 -13.08
C TRP A 60 5.97 5.20 -13.21
N ASN A 61 6.82 5.91 -13.95
CA ASN A 61 8.25 5.62 -14.04
C ASN A 61 8.95 5.77 -12.67
N GLU A 62 8.62 6.82 -11.91
CA GLU A 62 9.15 6.98 -10.55
C GLU A 62 8.66 5.89 -9.60
N ILE A 63 7.43 5.39 -9.77
CA ILE A 63 6.90 4.25 -8.99
C ILE A 63 7.70 2.97 -9.30
N GLU A 64 7.95 2.68 -10.58
CA GLU A 64 8.81 1.53 -10.98
C GLU A 64 10.23 1.66 -10.43
N VAL A 65 10.82 2.87 -10.53
CA VAL A 65 12.15 3.16 -9.98
C VAL A 65 12.17 2.96 -8.47
N TYR A 66 11.16 3.45 -7.74
CA TYR A 66 11.02 3.24 -6.30
C TYR A 66 10.96 1.75 -5.96
N GLY A 67 10.09 0.99 -6.63
CA GLY A 67 9.93 -0.44 -6.40
C GLY A 67 11.23 -1.19 -6.65
N THR A 68 11.99 -0.80 -7.68
CA THR A 68 13.29 -1.38 -8.01
C THR A 68 14.34 -1.05 -6.94
N LEU A 69 14.43 0.20 -6.49
CA LEU A 69 15.36 0.64 -5.46
C LEU A 69 15.06 0.05 -4.08
N LYS A 70 13.80 -0.29 -3.81
CA LYS A 70 13.33 -0.85 -2.53
C LYS A 70 12.97 -2.33 -2.62
N LEU A 71 13.39 -3.03 -3.69
CA LEU A 71 13.04 -4.42 -3.95
C LEU A 71 13.29 -5.34 -2.75
N GLU A 72 14.47 -5.26 -2.14
CA GLU A 72 14.87 -6.08 -0.99
C GLU A 72 14.03 -5.79 0.27
N PHE A 73 13.58 -4.55 0.43
CA PHE A 73 12.71 -4.17 1.54
C PHE A 73 11.28 -4.67 1.28
N LEU A 74 10.77 -4.45 0.07
CA LEU A 74 9.41 -4.80 -0.33
C LEU A 74 9.20 -6.31 -0.37
N SER A 75 10.20 -7.10 -0.74
CA SER A 75 10.13 -8.56 -0.78
C SER A 75 9.93 -9.22 0.60
N LYS A 76 10.13 -8.48 1.69
CA LYS A 76 9.83 -8.95 3.06
C LYS A 76 8.32 -8.98 3.35
N PHE A 77 7.54 -8.23 2.58
CA PHE A 77 6.10 -8.05 2.80
C PHE A 77 5.26 -8.49 1.59
N LEU A 78 5.82 -8.45 0.38
CA LEU A 78 5.12 -8.72 -0.88
C LEU A 78 5.74 -9.91 -1.61
N ASN A 79 4.90 -10.68 -2.30
CA ASN A 79 5.39 -11.66 -3.27
C ASN A 79 5.85 -10.94 -4.56
N LEU A 80 7.16 -11.01 -4.82
CA LEU A 80 7.83 -10.40 -5.97
C LEU A 80 8.57 -11.43 -6.84
N GLU A 81 8.10 -12.67 -6.90
CA GLU A 81 8.66 -13.71 -7.79
C GLU A 81 8.80 -13.24 -9.25
N ASN A 82 7.85 -12.43 -9.71
CA ASN A 82 7.81 -11.88 -11.07
C ASN A 82 8.53 -10.52 -11.22
N GLY A 83 9.24 -10.07 -10.17
CA GLY A 83 9.87 -8.75 -10.08
C GLY A 83 8.90 -7.61 -9.79
N VAL A 84 9.40 -6.39 -9.92
CA VAL A 84 8.62 -5.15 -9.76
C VAL A 84 7.72 -4.96 -10.99
N PRO A 85 6.45 -4.56 -10.83
CA PRO A 85 5.61 -4.17 -11.96
C PRO A 85 6.25 -3.02 -12.75
N SER A 86 6.15 -3.05 -14.08
CA SER A 86 6.64 -1.95 -14.93
C SER A 86 5.75 -0.70 -14.81
N HIS A 87 6.27 0.46 -15.21
CA HIS A 87 5.47 1.69 -15.33
C HIS A 87 4.21 1.50 -16.20
N ASP A 88 4.27 0.68 -17.25
CA ASP A 88 3.10 0.32 -18.07
C ASP A 88 2.06 -0.49 -17.28
N THR A 89 2.49 -1.34 -16.35
CA THR A 89 1.58 -2.09 -15.48
C THR A 89 0.87 -1.15 -14.52
N PHE A 90 1.60 -0.22 -13.91
CA PHE A 90 1.02 0.82 -13.07
C PHE A 90 0.05 1.71 -13.85
N ARG A 91 0.43 2.17 -15.05
CA ARG A 91 -0.41 3.01 -15.91
C ARG A 91 -1.71 2.34 -16.36
N ARG A 92 -1.71 1.01 -16.54
CA ARG A 92 -2.92 0.27 -16.93
C ARG A 92 -3.92 0.14 -15.79
N PHE A 93 -3.48 0.22 -14.55
CA PHE A 93 -4.28 -0.09 -13.38
C PHE A 93 -4.65 1.14 -12.54
N LEU A 94 -3.70 2.06 -12.33
CA LEU A 94 -3.87 3.31 -11.56
C LEU A 94 -4.30 4.46 -12.46
#